data_AF-A0A396HPP9-F1
#
_entry.id   AF-A0A396HPP9-F1
#
_cell.length_a   1.000
_cell.length_b   1.000
_cell.length_c   1.000
_cell.angle_alpha   90.00
_cell.angle_beta   90.00
_cell.angle_gamma   90.00
#
_symmetry.space_group_name_H-M   'P 1'
#
loop_
_entity.id
_entity.type
_entity.pdbx_description
1 polymer ?
#
loop_
_entity_poly.entity_id
_entity_poly.type
_entity_poly.pdbx_seq_one_letter_code
_entity_poly.pdbx_strand_id
1 'polypeptide(L)'
;MKAKLKDPIPDIEWWDMALLHSGNYPDIANGTIDEGDLKMEKFDFYVEHPRPIEPPAEPAPPPPQPLKPTKQEQKKLRTQGRIAKEKERQGVKEPPKPKIKMSNLHKVLGTEATQDPTRLEKEVRNATAEREQAHIDRNIARKLTPAELREKKKRKLFDEPNTLDTLVSLYRVNGLSHPNARFRVAQENRLTGCAVICDGISIVVVEGGSKSIKR
;
A
#
# COMPACT_ATOMS: atom_id res chain seq x y z
N MET A 1 6.09 17.34 -45.61
CA MET A 1 6.79 16.28 -44.86
C MET A 1 7.74 15.59 -45.83
N LYS A 2 9.06 15.81 -45.71
CA LYS A 2 10.04 15.10 -46.55
C LYS A 2 10.02 13.64 -46.11
N ALA A 3 9.63 12.73 -47.00
CA ALA A 3 9.76 11.31 -46.76
C ALA A 3 11.24 11.02 -46.45
N LYS A 4 11.52 10.43 -45.28
CA LYS A 4 12.86 9.91 -45.02
C LYS A 4 13.17 8.90 -46.12
N LEU A 5 14.29 9.09 -46.84
CA LEU A 5 14.83 8.04 -47.70
C LEU A 5 14.91 6.78 -46.84
N LYS A 6 14.35 5.67 -47.32
CA LYS A 6 14.55 4.38 -46.66
C LYS A 6 16.04 4.09 -46.70
N ASP A 7 16.64 3.88 -45.54
CA ASP A 7 18.01 3.39 -45.48
C ASP A 7 18.07 2.09 -46.31
N PRO A 8 19.07 1.93 -47.19
CA PRO A 8 19.21 0.72 -47.97
C PRO A 8 19.31 -0.46 -46.99
N ILE A 9 18.53 -1.52 -47.25
CA ILE A 9 18.62 -2.76 -46.47
C ILE A 9 20.07 -3.23 -46.61
N PRO A 10 20.84 -3.33 -45.52
CA PRO A 10 22.21 -3.82 -45.60
C PRO A 10 22.20 -5.25 -46.12
N ASP A 11 23.13 -5.56 -47.02
CA ASP A 11 23.25 -6.91 -47.57
C ASP A 11 23.72 -7.94 -46.51
N ILE A 12 24.20 -7.46 -45.36
CA ILE A 12 24.76 -8.26 -44.27
C ILE A 12 24.28 -7.74 -42.92
N GLU A 13 23.99 -8.66 -42.01
CA GLU A 13 23.62 -8.30 -40.64
C GLU A 13 24.84 -7.76 -39.86
N TRP A 14 24.60 -6.76 -39.01
CA TRP A 14 25.68 -6.02 -38.32
C TRP A 14 26.54 -6.90 -37.40
N TRP A 15 26.02 -8.04 -36.93
CA TRP A 15 26.75 -8.98 -36.07
C TRP A 15 27.66 -9.91 -36.88
N ASP A 16 27.31 -10.23 -38.13
CA ASP A 16 28.10 -11.08 -39.03
C ASP A 16 29.32 -10.36 -39.63
N MET A 17 29.22 -9.04 -39.80
CA MET A 17 30.29 -8.21 -40.36
C MET A 17 31.63 -8.36 -39.61
N ALA A 18 31.54 -8.60 -38.30
CA ALA A 18 32.70 -8.78 -37.44
C ALA A 18 33.38 -10.15 -37.61
N LEU A 19 32.67 -11.14 -38.16
CA LEU A 19 33.06 -12.54 -38.27
C LEU A 19 33.58 -12.90 -39.67
N LEU A 20 33.12 -12.22 -40.72
CA LEU A 20 33.50 -12.49 -42.12
C LEU A 20 34.75 -11.71 -42.56
N HIS A 21 35.57 -12.31 -43.42
CA HIS A 21 36.74 -11.65 -44.04
C HIS A 21 36.37 -10.71 -45.18
N SER A 22 35.47 -11.15 -46.07
CA SER A 22 35.13 -10.51 -47.34
C SER A 22 34.09 -9.40 -47.19
N GLY A 23 33.43 -9.29 -46.03
CA GLY A 23 32.35 -8.32 -45.83
C GLY A 23 31.21 -8.52 -46.83
N ASN A 24 30.94 -9.78 -47.23
CA ASN A 24 29.76 -10.27 -47.94
C ASN A 24 29.51 -11.72 -47.53
N TYR A 25 28.26 -12.20 -47.59
CA TYR A 25 28.00 -13.63 -47.44
C TYR A 25 28.62 -14.38 -48.64
N PRO A 26 29.44 -15.42 -48.41
CA PRO A 26 29.90 -16.28 -49.51
C PRO A 26 28.69 -16.94 -50.19
N ASP A 27 28.77 -17.22 -51.48
CA ASP A 27 27.69 -17.89 -52.22
C ASP A 27 27.43 -19.27 -51.59
N ILE A 28 26.36 -19.37 -50.80
CA ILE A 28 25.94 -20.57 -50.05
C ILE A 28 25.36 -21.64 -51.00
N ALA A 29 25.86 -21.76 -52.23
CA ALA A 29 25.36 -22.71 -53.22
C ALA A 29 25.55 -24.18 -52.77
N ASN A 30 26.52 -24.44 -51.88
CA ASN A 30 26.83 -25.77 -51.35
C ASN A 30 26.59 -25.94 -49.84
N GLY A 31 25.98 -24.97 -49.15
CA GLY A 31 25.67 -25.09 -47.72
C GLY A 31 26.87 -25.25 -46.78
N THR A 32 28.10 -25.04 -47.28
CA THR A 32 29.34 -25.25 -46.53
C THR A 32 30.08 -23.92 -46.47
N ILE A 33 30.31 -23.41 -45.26
CA ILE A 33 31.15 -22.23 -45.01
C ILE A 33 32.55 -22.75 -44.70
N ASP A 34 33.52 -22.44 -45.56
CA ASP A 34 34.89 -22.89 -45.37
C ASP A 34 35.64 -22.01 -44.36
N GLU A 35 36.68 -22.57 -43.71
CA GLU A 35 37.44 -21.86 -42.69
C GLU A 35 38.12 -20.57 -43.19
N GLY A 36 38.28 -20.42 -44.51
CA GLY A 36 38.83 -19.22 -45.14
C GLY A 36 37.90 -18.01 -45.15
N ASP A 37 36.59 -18.21 -45.06
CA ASP A 37 35.60 -17.12 -45.12
C ASP A 37 35.39 -16.44 -43.75
N LEU A 38 35.72 -17.16 -42.68
CA LEU A 38 35.53 -16.76 -41.29
C LEU A 38 36.85 -16.35 -40.64
N LYS A 39 36.80 -15.28 -39.85
CA LYS A 39 37.92 -14.84 -39.00
C LYS A 39 38.08 -15.80 -37.82
N MET A 40 38.76 -16.92 -38.04
CA MET A 40 39.05 -17.94 -37.01
C MET A 40 39.76 -17.35 -35.77
N GLU A 41 40.48 -16.23 -35.93
CA GLU A 41 41.09 -15.48 -34.82
C GLU A 41 40.08 -14.95 -33.79
N LYS A 42 38.79 -14.83 -34.16
CA LYS A 42 37.71 -14.38 -33.26
C LYS A 42 36.98 -15.50 -32.55
N PHE A 43 37.21 -16.75 -32.94
CA PHE A 43 36.57 -17.90 -32.33
C PHE A 43 37.58 -18.56 -31.38
N ASP A 44 37.22 -18.65 -30.11
CA ASP A 44 37.92 -19.47 -29.14
C ASP A 44 36.98 -20.56 -28.59
N PHE A 45 37.55 -21.49 -27.82
CA PHE A 45 36.77 -22.56 -27.19
C PHE A 45 36.11 -22.11 -25.88
N TYR A 46 36.23 -20.83 -25.51
CA TYR A 46 35.71 -20.31 -24.25
C TYR A 46 34.30 -19.76 -24.44
N VAL A 47 33.43 -20.06 -23.49
CA VAL A 47 32.05 -19.54 -23.50
C VAL A 47 31.98 -18.37 -22.53
N GLU A 48 31.75 -17.17 -23.07
CA GLU A 48 31.51 -15.98 -22.26
C GLU A 48 30.19 -16.10 -21.49
N HIS A 49 30.25 -15.80 -20.20
CA HIS A 49 29.04 -15.66 -19.37
C HIS A 49 28.67 -14.18 -19.36
N PRO A 50 27.51 -13.78 -19.92
CA PRO A 50 27.10 -12.38 -19.93
C PRO A 50 27.02 -11.86 -18.50
N ARG A 51 27.39 -10.60 -18.30
CA ARG A 51 27.33 -10.00 -16.97
C ARG A 51 25.90 -10.08 -16.44
N PRO A 52 25.69 -10.58 -15.21
CA PRO A 52 24.37 -10.54 -14.59
C PRO A 52 23.86 -9.10 -14.57
N ILE A 53 22.71 -8.87 -15.20
CA ILE A 53 22.03 -7.57 -15.15
C ILE A 53 21.32 -7.50 -13.81
N GLU A 54 21.63 -6.48 -13.02
CA GLU A 54 20.89 -6.20 -11.79
C GLU A 54 19.42 -5.90 -12.11
N PRO A 55 18.48 -6.39 -11.29
CA PRO A 55 17.07 -6.11 -11.54
C PRO A 55 16.85 -4.58 -11.59
N PRO A 56 16.01 -4.10 -12.53
CA PRO A 56 15.84 -2.66 -12.77
C PRO A 56 15.33 -1.88 -11.55
N ALA A 57 14.72 -2.59 -10.59
CA ALA A 57 14.37 -2.05 -9.30
C ALA A 57 14.50 -3.16 -8.24
N GLU A 58 15.40 -2.99 -7.27
CA GLU A 58 15.43 -3.88 -6.10
C GLU A 58 14.23 -3.55 -5.21
N PRO A 59 13.27 -4.48 -5.01
CA PRO A 59 12.19 -4.26 -4.07
C PRO A 59 12.79 -3.92 -2.71
N ALA A 60 12.24 -2.90 -2.06
CA ALA A 60 12.64 -2.56 -0.70
C ALA A 60 12.61 -3.85 0.15
N PRO A 61 13.62 -4.08 1.01
CA PRO A 61 13.70 -5.31 1.78
C PRO A 61 12.35 -5.55 2.45
N PRO A 62 11.76 -6.76 2.28
CA PRO A 62 10.39 -7.00 2.72
C PRO A 62 10.29 -6.66 4.20
N PRO A 63 9.25 -5.92 4.61
CA PRO A 63 9.10 -5.55 6.01
C PRO A 63 9.12 -6.82 6.86
N PRO A 64 9.73 -6.77 8.06
CA PRO A 64 9.87 -7.94 8.91
C PRO A 64 8.49 -8.56 9.14
N GLN A 65 8.42 -9.89 8.97
CA GLN A 65 7.15 -10.60 9.06
C GLN A 65 6.49 -10.31 10.42
N PRO A 66 5.26 -9.78 10.45
CA PRO A 66 4.61 -9.48 11.72
C PRO A 66 4.31 -10.79 12.46
N LEU A 67 4.99 -11.01 13.59
CA LEU A 67 4.73 -12.12 14.48
C LEU A 67 3.34 -11.94 15.11
N LYS A 68 2.42 -12.85 14.80
CA LYS A 68 1.07 -12.84 15.35
C LYS A 68 1.07 -13.67 16.64
N PRO A 69 1.01 -13.05 17.83
CA PRO A 69 0.95 -13.82 19.07
C PRO A 69 -0.30 -14.68 19.10
N THR A 70 -0.18 -15.88 19.67
CA THR A 70 -1.30 -16.78 19.92
C THR A 70 -2.32 -16.15 20.87
N LYS A 71 -3.55 -16.68 20.92
CA LYS A 71 -4.59 -16.17 21.84
C LYS A 71 -4.16 -16.27 23.31
N GLN A 72 -3.35 -17.27 23.67
CA GLN A 72 -2.83 -17.45 25.03
C GLN A 72 -1.80 -16.37 25.37
N GLU A 73 -0.88 -16.07 24.45
CA GLU A 73 0.11 -15.00 24.63
C GLU A 73 -0.55 -13.63 24.66
N GLN A 74 -1.55 -13.37 23.81
CA GLN A 74 -2.35 -12.15 23.87
C GLN A 74 -3.04 -11.99 25.23
N LYS A 75 -3.59 -13.09 25.79
CA LYS A 75 -4.19 -13.09 27.12
C LYS A 75 -3.14 -12.81 28.19
N LYS A 76 -1.95 -13.43 28.11
CA LYS A 76 -0.83 -13.23 29.05
C LYS A 76 -0.34 -11.77 29.02
N LEU A 77 -0.07 -11.22 27.84
CA LEU A 77 0.37 -9.84 27.65
C LEU A 77 -0.66 -8.84 28.18
N ARG A 78 -1.95 -9.07 27.91
CA ARG A 78 -3.04 -8.24 28.44
C ARG A 78 -3.11 -8.29 29.97
N THR A 79 -2.97 -9.48 30.57
CA THR A 79 -3.00 -9.63 32.03
C THR A 79 -1.79 -8.97 32.68
N GLN A 80 -0.58 -9.19 32.16
CA GLN A 80 0.64 -8.53 32.65
C GLN A 80 0.56 -7.01 32.55
N GLY A 81 0.03 -6.48 31.44
CA GLY A 81 -0.18 -5.04 31.27
C GLY A 81 -1.21 -4.45 32.25
N ARG A 82 -2.25 -5.22 32.63
CA ARG A 82 -3.21 -4.80 33.68
C ARG A 82 -2.54 -4.76 35.06
N ILE A 83 -1.79 -5.80 35.41
CA ILE A 83 -1.07 -5.90 36.69
C ILE A 83 -0.05 -4.77 36.83
N ALA A 84 0.76 -4.53 35.80
CA ALA A 84 1.76 -3.45 35.80
C ALA A 84 1.10 -2.08 36.01
N LYS A 85 -0.02 -1.81 35.32
CA LYS A 85 -0.78 -0.57 35.45
C LYS A 85 -1.45 -0.40 36.82
N GLU A 86 -1.90 -1.49 37.45
CA GLU A 86 -2.43 -1.46 38.81
C GLU A 86 -1.32 -1.22 39.84
N LYS A 87 -0.16 -1.87 39.68
CA LYS A 87 1.01 -1.68 40.52
C LYS A 87 1.54 -0.25 40.47
N GLU A 88 1.59 0.36 39.28
CA GLU A 88 1.96 1.76 39.10
C GLU A 88 1.00 2.72 39.83
N ARG A 89 -0.30 2.39 39.87
CA ARG A 89 -1.32 3.20 40.54
C ARG A 89 -1.27 3.14 42.06
N GLN A 90 -0.82 2.02 42.64
CA GLN A 90 -0.80 1.78 44.09
C GLN A 90 0.15 2.71 44.87
N GLY A 91 1.00 3.52 44.21
CA GLY A 91 1.95 4.42 44.88
C GLY A 91 1.80 5.92 44.60
N VAL A 92 0.94 6.33 43.65
CA VAL A 92 0.93 7.73 43.14
C VAL A 92 -0.41 8.43 43.30
N LYS A 93 -1.53 7.71 43.47
CA LYS A 93 -2.88 8.29 43.51
C LYS A 93 -3.68 7.77 44.68
N GLU A 94 -4.54 8.64 45.21
CA GLU A 94 -5.55 8.25 46.19
C GLU A 94 -6.42 7.10 45.66
N PRO A 95 -6.81 6.15 46.55
CA PRO A 95 -7.65 5.04 46.17
C PRO A 95 -8.95 5.54 45.54
N PRO A 96 -9.38 4.96 44.40
CA PRO A 96 -10.60 5.41 43.73
C PRO A 96 -11.82 5.18 44.64
N LYS A 97 -12.66 6.22 44.78
CA LYS A 97 -13.92 6.14 45.54
C LYS A 97 -14.80 4.97 45.06
N PRO A 98 -15.54 4.29 45.96
CA PRO A 98 -16.34 3.12 45.62
C PRO A 98 -17.42 3.44 44.57
N LYS A 99 -17.63 2.51 43.63
CA LYS A 99 -18.60 2.68 42.54
C LYS A 99 -20.02 2.36 43.02
N ILE A 100 -20.75 3.40 43.42
CA ILE A 100 -22.17 3.30 43.76
C ILE A 100 -23.03 3.47 42.49
N LYS A 101 -24.05 2.62 42.35
CA LYS A 101 -25.10 2.67 41.32
C LYS A 101 -26.45 2.86 41.99
N MET A 102 -27.46 3.39 41.29
CA MET A 102 -28.84 3.47 41.78
C MET A 102 -29.35 2.13 42.32
N SER A 103 -29.10 1.04 41.59
CA SER A 103 -29.49 -0.33 41.99
C SER A 103 -28.83 -0.81 43.29
N ASN A 104 -27.67 -0.25 43.65
CA ASN A 104 -26.87 -0.66 44.79
C ASN A 104 -26.98 0.34 45.95
N LEU A 105 -27.70 1.45 45.78
CA LEU A 105 -27.76 2.56 46.72
C LEU A 105 -28.22 2.10 48.11
N HIS A 106 -29.37 1.43 48.18
CA HIS A 106 -29.95 0.95 49.44
C HIS A 106 -29.17 -0.22 50.07
N LYS A 107 -28.34 -0.93 49.28
CA LYS A 107 -27.51 -2.04 49.78
C LYS A 107 -26.19 -1.56 50.38
N VAL A 108 -25.65 -0.44 49.88
CA VAL A 108 -24.33 0.07 50.29
C VAL A 108 -24.44 1.16 51.35
N LEU A 109 -25.46 2.02 51.26
CA LEU A 109 -25.66 3.17 52.13
C LEU A 109 -27.00 3.09 52.87
N GLY A 110 -27.47 1.90 53.25
CA GLY A 110 -28.84 1.68 53.74
C GLY A 110 -29.29 2.56 54.91
N THR A 111 -28.40 2.86 55.86
CA THR A 111 -28.68 3.74 57.01
C THR A 111 -28.80 5.22 56.60
N GLU A 112 -27.91 5.71 55.73
CA GLU A 112 -27.91 7.10 55.25
C GLU A 112 -28.98 7.34 54.17
N ALA A 113 -29.23 6.36 53.31
CA ALA A 113 -30.24 6.38 52.26
C ALA A 113 -31.68 6.43 52.80
N THR A 114 -31.90 5.97 54.04
CA THR A 114 -33.20 6.05 54.72
C THR A 114 -33.46 7.45 55.29
N GLN A 115 -32.41 8.20 55.63
CA GLN A 115 -32.54 9.55 56.21
C GLN A 115 -32.83 10.59 55.13
N ASP A 116 -32.05 10.61 54.04
CA ASP A 116 -32.18 11.59 52.95
C ASP A 116 -32.10 10.92 51.55
N PRO A 117 -33.17 10.24 51.09
CA PRO A 117 -33.14 9.49 49.85
C PRO A 117 -32.87 10.38 48.62
N THR A 118 -33.47 11.57 48.57
CA THR A 118 -33.38 12.48 47.40
C THR A 118 -31.99 13.08 47.23
N ARG A 119 -31.30 13.42 48.33
CA ARG A 119 -29.95 14.01 48.28
C ARG A 119 -28.94 12.97 47.77
N LEU A 120 -28.98 11.78 48.34
CA LEU A 120 -28.10 10.67 47.93
C LEU A 120 -28.39 10.20 46.51
N GLU A 121 -29.66 10.17 46.10
CA GLU A 121 -30.00 9.87 44.71
C GLU A 121 -29.38 10.90 43.75
N LYS A 122 -29.50 12.20 44.05
CA LYS A 122 -28.90 13.26 43.23
C LYS A 122 -27.38 13.11 43.14
N GLU A 123 -26.70 12.85 44.25
CA GLU A 123 -25.26 12.63 44.29
C GLU A 123 -24.81 11.42 43.45
N VAL A 124 -25.54 10.29 43.54
CA VAL A 124 -25.19 9.10 42.76
C VAL A 124 -25.55 9.27 41.28
N ARG A 125 -26.59 10.04 40.94
CA ARG A 125 -26.91 10.42 39.55
C ARG A 125 -25.79 11.28 38.98
N ASN A 126 -25.35 12.30 39.73
CA ASN A 126 -24.23 13.15 39.35
C ASN A 126 -22.94 12.35 39.16
N ALA A 127 -22.59 11.48 40.12
CA ALA A 127 -21.40 10.63 40.00
C ALA A 127 -21.48 9.63 38.84
N THR A 128 -22.69 9.23 38.43
CA THR A 128 -22.89 8.37 37.24
C THR A 128 -22.74 9.17 35.96
N ALA A 129 -23.35 10.35 35.89
CA ALA A 129 -23.22 11.28 34.77
C ALA A 129 -21.75 11.72 34.58
N GLU A 130 -21.03 12.02 35.64
CA GLU A 130 -19.61 12.36 35.60
C GLU A 130 -18.77 11.21 35.05
N ARG A 131 -19.06 9.96 35.43
CA ARG A 131 -18.37 8.77 34.88
C ARG A 131 -18.66 8.58 33.38
N GLU A 132 -19.89 8.84 32.97
CA GLU A 132 -20.28 8.77 31.56
C GLU A 132 -19.59 9.87 30.76
N GLN A 133 -19.61 11.11 31.26
CA GLN A 133 -18.92 12.24 30.64
C GLN A 133 -17.42 11.98 30.54
N ALA A 134 -16.76 11.54 31.62
CA ALA A 134 -15.35 11.20 31.61
C ALA A 134 -15.02 10.03 30.66
N HIS A 135 -15.98 9.14 30.35
CA HIS A 135 -15.82 8.12 29.31
C HIS A 135 -15.92 8.74 27.92
N ILE A 136 -16.90 9.61 27.69
CA ILE A 136 -17.10 10.34 26.44
C ILE A 136 -15.89 11.24 26.15
N ASP A 137 -15.43 12.04 27.11
CA ASP A 137 -14.27 12.92 26.98
C ASP A 137 -13.01 12.14 26.62
N ARG A 138 -12.81 10.98 27.25
CA ARG A 138 -11.67 10.10 26.93
C ARG A 138 -11.77 9.53 25.50
N ASN A 139 -12.98 9.30 24.99
CA ASN A 139 -13.18 8.84 23.63
C ASN A 139 -13.01 9.99 22.63
N ILE A 140 -13.50 11.19 22.96
CA ILE A 140 -13.32 12.40 22.15
C ILE A 140 -11.83 12.74 22.06
N ALA A 141 -11.09 12.72 23.16
CA ALA A 141 -9.66 12.98 23.19
C ALA A 141 -8.84 11.96 22.37
N ARG A 142 -9.37 10.74 22.16
CA ARG A 142 -8.74 9.71 21.30
C ARG A 142 -9.26 9.72 19.87
N LYS A 143 -10.37 10.41 19.61
CA LYS A 143 -10.98 10.45 18.28
C LYS A 143 -10.08 11.30 17.40
N LEU A 144 -9.62 10.71 16.30
CA LEU A 144 -8.83 11.46 15.32
C LEU A 144 -9.66 12.64 14.79
N THR A 145 -8.98 13.76 14.59
CA THR A 145 -9.62 14.92 13.95
C THR A 145 -10.02 14.56 12.51
N PRO A 146 -11.03 15.23 11.93
CA PRO A 146 -11.41 14.97 10.54
C PRO A 146 -10.25 15.15 9.55
N ALA A 147 -9.27 16.01 9.87
CA ALA A 147 -8.05 16.17 9.09
C ALA A 147 -7.14 14.93 9.20
N GLU A 148 -6.84 14.47 10.41
CA GLU A 148 -6.03 13.26 10.66
C GLU A 148 -6.68 12.00 10.06
N LEU A 149 -8.01 11.90 10.08
CA LEU A 149 -8.72 10.79 9.44
C LEU A 149 -8.50 10.78 7.92
N ARG A 150 -8.55 11.95 7.28
CA ARG A 150 -8.28 12.08 5.84
C ARG A 150 -6.83 11.74 5.53
N GLU A 151 -5.88 12.19 6.35
CA GLU A 151 -4.47 11.89 6.19
C GLU A 151 -4.18 10.38 6.37
N LYS A 152 -4.69 9.77 7.44
CA LYS A 152 -4.57 8.32 7.67
C LYS A 152 -5.18 7.51 6.53
N LYS A 153 -6.28 7.96 5.94
CA LYS A 153 -6.89 7.34 4.76
C LYS A 153 -5.99 7.49 3.53
N LYS A 154 -5.44 8.69 3.29
CA LYS A 154 -4.49 8.94 2.19
C LYS A 154 -3.26 8.04 2.33
N ARG A 155 -2.62 8.00 3.50
CA ARG A 155 -1.46 7.14 3.78
C ARG A 155 -1.75 5.66 3.55
N LYS A 156 -2.91 5.17 3.99
CA LYS A 156 -3.33 3.78 3.78
C LYS A 156 -3.51 3.41 2.29
N LEU A 157 -3.96 4.36 1.48
CA LEU A 157 -4.23 4.13 0.06
C LEU A 157 -2.99 4.33 -0.82
N PHE A 158 -2.14 5.30 -0.48
CA PHE A 158 -1.11 5.80 -1.40
C PHE A 158 0.34 5.59 -0.94
N ASP A 159 0.61 5.45 0.36
CA ASP A 159 1.98 5.34 0.88
C ASP A 159 2.35 3.88 1.14
N GLU A 160 2.26 3.02 0.13
CA GLU A 160 2.90 1.69 0.19
C GLU A 160 4.34 1.81 -0.29
N PRO A 161 5.35 1.66 0.61
CA PRO A 161 6.76 1.85 0.25
C PRO A 161 7.32 0.74 -0.65
N ASN A 162 6.52 -0.29 -0.96
CA ASN A 162 7.00 -1.53 -1.60
C ASN A 162 6.38 -1.79 -2.99
N THR A 163 5.63 -0.86 -3.56
CA THR A 163 5.16 -0.98 -4.94
C THR A 163 6.06 -0.17 -5.85
N LEU A 164 7.20 -0.75 -6.23
CA LEU A 164 8.03 -0.22 -7.31
C LEU A 164 7.34 -0.38 -8.67
N ASP A 165 6.44 -1.35 -8.78
CA ASP A 165 5.67 -1.60 -10.00
C ASP A 165 4.47 -0.64 -10.08
N THR A 166 4.59 0.35 -10.97
CA THR A 166 3.44 1.10 -11.45
C THR A 166 2.65 0.20 -12.40
N LEU A 167 1.44 -0.18 -12.01
CA LEU A 167 0.59 -1.00 -12.87
C LEU A 167 -0.11 -0.10 -13.88
N VAL A 168 -0.14 -0.51 -15.13
CA VAL A 168 -0.86 0.18 -16.21
C VAL A 168 -2.06 -0.67 -16.61
N SER A 169 -3.25 -0.06 -16.57
CA SER A 169 -4.51 -0.68 -17.00
C SER A 169 -5.09 0.07 -18.19
N LEU A 170 -5.51 -0.68 -19.21
CA LEU A 170 -6.12 -0.15 -20.41
C LEU A 170 -7.59 -0.56 -20.45
N TYR A 171 -8.47 0.42 -20.63
CA TYR A 171 -9.91 0.22 -20.75
C TYR A 171 -10.39 0.68 -22.12
N ARG A 172 -11.14 -0.18 -22.80
CA ARG A 172 -11.89 0.17 -24.01
C ARG A 172 -13.32 0.55 -23.62
N VAL A 173 -13.75 1.74 -24.03
CA VAL A 173 -15.08 2.29 -23.75
C VAL A 173 -15.72 2.73 -25.07
N ASN A 174 -16.98 2.37 -25.32
CA ASN A 174 -17.64 2.70 -26.59
C ASN A 174 -18.04 4.19 -26.68
N GLY A 175 -18.27 4.87 -25.56
CA GLY A 175 -18.63 6.28 -25.55
C GLY A 175 -18.28 6.97 -24.24
N LEU A 176 -17.45 8.01 -24.31
CA LEU A 176 -17.02 8.81 -23.17
C LEU A 176 -17.48 10.28 -23.31
N SER A 177 -18.75 10.50 -23.68
CA SER A 177 -19.27 11.85 -23.93
C SER A 177 -19.63 12.62 -22.65
N HIS A 178 -19.96 11.93 -21.55
CA HIS A 178 -20.41 12.57 -20.32
C HIS A 178 -19.26 13.22 -19.52
N PRO A 179 -19.33 14.53 -19.19
CA PRO A 179 -18.27 15.23 -18.44
C PRO A 179 -17.95 14.61 -17.07
N ASN A 180 -18.98 14.14 -16.36
CA ASN A 180 -18.80 13.49 -15.06
C ASN A 180 -18.03 12.17 -15.15
N ALA A 181 -18.21 11.41 -16.24
CA ALA A 181 -17.45 10.19 -16.48
C ALA A 181 -15.98 10.51 -16.79
N ARG A 182 -15.70 11.62 -17.48
CA ARG A 182 -14.32 12.08 -17.75
C ARG A 182 -13.61 12.54 -16.48
N PHE A 183 -14.29 13.26 -15.60
CA PHE A 183 -13.69 13.84 -14.39
C PHE A 183 -13.44 12.80 -13.28
N ARG A 184 -14.35 11.84 -13.11
CA ARG A 184 -14.29 10.87 -11.98
C ARG A 184 -13.18 9.84 -12.09
N VAL A 185 -12.69 9.52 -13.29
CA VAL A 185 -11.77 8.39 -13.52
C VAL A 185 -10.36 8.66 -12.96
N ALA A 186 -9.90 9.91 -12.89
CA ALA A 186 -8.52 10.23 -12.50
C ALA A 186 -8.36 10.88 -11.11
N GLN A 187 -9.26 11.80 -10.74
CA GLN A 187 -9.01 12.74 -9.63
C GLN A 187 -9.03 12.10 -8.23
N GLU A 188 -9.90 11.12 -7.98
CA GLU A 188 -10.13 10.63 -6.61
C GLU A 188 -9.07 9.63 -6.12
N ASN A 189 -8.43 8.90 -7.03
CA ASN A 189 -7.55 7.78 -6.73
C ASN A 189 -6.06 8.07 -6.96
N ARG A 190 -5.68 9.35 -7.18
CA ARG A 190 -4.30 9.76 -7.53
C ARG A 190 -3.69 8.88 -8.63
N LEU A 191 -4.52 8.50 -9.60
CA LEU A 191 -4.09 7.73 -10.76
C LEU A 191 -3.63 8.72 -11.82
N THR A 192 -2.50 8.43 -12.45
CA THR A 192 -2.04 9.16 -13.63
C THR A 192 -2.46 8.41 -14.88
N GLY A 193 -2.45 9.07 -16.04
CA GLY A 193 -2.91 8.45 -17.28
C GLY A 193 -3.56 9.44 -18.24
N CYS A 194 -4.09 8.89 -19.33
CA CYS A 194 -4.71 9.67 -20.39
C CYS A 194 -5.91 8.94 -20.99
N ALA A 195 -6.83 9.71 -21.56
CA ALA A 195 -7.96 9.17 -22.32
C ALA A 195 -7.85 9.66 -23.76
N VAL A 196 -7.78 8.71 -24.70
CA VAL A 196 -7.84 8.97 -26.14
C VAL A 196 -9.29 8.76 -26.58
N ILE A 197 -9.92 9.82 -27.07
CA ILE A 197 -11.32 9.80 -27.51
C ILE A 197 -11.32 9.84 -29.03
N CYS A 198 -11.71 8.73 -29.66
CA CYS A 198 -11.98 8.64 -31.08
C CYS A 198 -13.49 8.42 -31.32
N ASP A 199 -13.94 8.64 -32.55
CA ASP A 199 -15.33 8.37 -32.91
C ASP A 199 -15.62 6.86 -32.79
N GLY A 200 -16.66 6.51 -32.03
CA GLY A 200 -17.07 5.13 -31.74
C GLY A 200 -16.21 4.32 -30.74
N ILE A 201 -14.98 4.72 -30.43
CA ILE A 201 -14.11 4.04 -29.45
C ILE A 201 -13.26 5.04 -28.67
N SER A 202 -13.32 4.93 -27.35
CA SER A 202 -12.44 5.65 -26.42
C SER A 202 -11.54 4.66 -25.68
N ILE A 203 -10.26 4.99 -25.53
CA ILE A 203 -9.28 4.21 -24.78
C ILE A 203 -8.88 5.02 -23.56
N VAL A 204 -8.97 4.43 -22.37
CA VAL A 204 -8.54 5.05 -21.12
C VAL A 204 -7.35 4.26 -20.59
N VAL A 205 -6.20 4.91 -20.54
CA VAL A 205 -4.97 4.39 -19.97
C VAL A 205 -4.82 4.97 -18.58
N VAL A 206 -4.65 4.10 -17.59
CA VAL A 206 -4.54 4.49 -16.18
C VAL A 206 -3.35 3.79 -15.58
N GLU A 207 -2.44 4.54 -14.99
CA GLU A 207 -1.26 4.05 -14.31
C GLU A 207 -1.33 4.39 -12.81
N GLY A 208 -0.88 3.47 -11.96
CA GLY A 208 -0.80 3.70 -10.53
C GLY A 208 -0.65 2.43 -9.70
N GLY A 209 -0.86 2.57 -8.39
CA GLY A 209 -0.75 1.46 -7.44
C GLY A 209 -1.88 0.44 -7.58
N SER A 210 -1.59 -0.82 -7.28
CA SER A 210 -2.53 -1.95 -7.39
C SER A 210 -3.84 -1.76 -6.61
N LYS A 211 -3.79 -1.12 -5.44
CA LYS A 211 -4.99 -0.80 -4.64
C LYS A 211 -5.84 0.30 -5.25
N SER A 212 -5.20 1.28 -5.90
CA SER A 212 -5.90 2.39 -6.55
C SER A 212 -6.60 1.94 -7.83
N ILE A 213 -6.00 1.01 -8.59
CA ILE A 213 -6.55 0.47 -9.84
C ILE A 213 -7.71 -0.50 -9.60
N LYS A 214 -7.65 -1.33 -8.55
CA LYS A 214 -8.72 -2.30 -8.24
C LYS A 214 -10.01 -1.68 -7.69
N ARG A 215 -9.99 -0.39 -7.36
CA ARG A 215 -11.09 0.28 -6.65
C ARG A 215 -12.05 0.94 -7.62
#